data_AF-A0A358XQJ2-F1
#
_entry.id   AF-A0A358XQJ2-F1
#
_cell.length_a   1.000
_cell.length_b   1.000
_cell.length_c   1.000
_cell.angle_alpha   90.00
_cell.angle_beta   90.00
_cell.angle_gamma   90.00
#
_symmetry.space_group_name_H-M   'P 1'
#
loop_
_entity.id
_entity.type
_entity.pdbx_description
1 polymer ?
#
loop_
_entity_poly.entity_id
_entity_poly.type
_entity_poly.pdbx_seq_one_letter_code
_entity_poly.pdbx_strand_id
1 'polypeptide(L)'
;MLQTVATVLLGGLPLFTIFKFKQRKVQLLLIWVEVVAIILFAVWLYSSASTHLATVNQFLGAGNIGVGFFLLPISIIFCALAMGGVRKDEKLIRSADRLRA
;
A
#
# COMPACT_ATOMS: atom_id res chain seq x y z
N MET A 1 13.95 -6.09 -13.39
CA MET A 1 14.38 -6.67 -12.10
C MET A 1 14.06 -5.78 -10.90
N LEU A 2 14.43 -4.50 -10.88
CA LEU A 2 14.21 -3.64 -9.70
C LEU A 2 12.73 -3.49 -9.30
N GLN A 3 11.82 -3.31 -10.28
CA GLN A 3 10.38 -3.24 -10.03
C GLN A 3 9.82 -4.53 -9.40
N THR A 4 10.32 -5.70 -9.81
CA THR A 4 9.91 -6.99 -9.25
C THR A 4 10.29 -7.10 -7.77
N VAL A 5 11.50 -6.67 -7.41
CA VAL A 5 11.96 -6.63 -6.01
C VAL A 5 11.10 -5.67 -5.20
N ALA A 6 10.80 -4.48 -5.75
CA ALA A 6 9.91 -3.52 -5.10
C ALA A 6 8.50 -4.09 -4.87
N THR A 7 7.93 -4.82 -5.84
CA THR A 7 6.63 -5.50 -5.68
C THR A 7 6.63 -6.50 -4.54
N VAL A 8 7.69 -7.32 -4.41
CA VAL A 8 7.80 -8.30 -3.33
C VAL A 8 7.91 -7.62 -1.96
N LEU A 9 8.68 -6.54 -1.87
CA LEU A 9 8.82 -5.76 -0.65
C LEU A 9 7.50 -5.10 -0.24
N LEU A 10 6.79 -4.48 -1.19
CA LEU A 10 5.46 -3.90 -0.99
C LEU A 10 4.46 -4.96 -0.53
N GLY A 11 4.41 -6.13 -1.17
CA GLY A 11 3.54 -7.22 -0.74
C GLY A 11 3.86 -7.76 0.66
N GLY A 12 5.13 -7.69 1.08
CA GLY A 12 5.59 -8.15 2.39
C GLY A 12 5.32 -7.17 3.54
N LEU A 13 5.27 -5.87 3.28
CA LEU A 13 5.15 -4.85 4.32
C LEU A 13 3.81 -4.90 5.09
N PRO A 14 2.65 -5.15 4.46
CA PRO A 14 1.40 -5.42 5.17
C PRO A 14 1.48 -6.65 6.08
N LEU A 15 2.14 -7.73 5.64
CA LEU A 15 2.33 -8.94 6.45
C LEU A 15 3.15 -8.63 7.70
N PHE A 16 4.24 -7.87 7.55
CA PHE A 16 5.03 -7.40 8.69
C PHE A 16 4.22 -6.49 9.63
N THR A 17 3.37 -5.63 9.08
CA THR A 17 2.54 -4.69 9.84
C THR A 17 1.53 -5.41 10.76
N ILE A 18 1.04 -6.60 10.37
CA ILE A 18 0.14 -7.41 11.20
C ILE A 18 0.82 -7.82 12.52
N PHE A 19 2.09 -8.22 12.48
CA PHE A 19 2.83 -8.63 13.68
C PHE A 19 3.07 -7.48 14.67
N LYS A 20 2.91 -6.22 14.25
CA LYS A 20 3.03 -5.03 15.12
C LYS A 20 1.75 -4.70 15.90
N PHE A 21 0.82 -5.64 16.09
CA PHE A 21 -0.47 -5.47 16.77
C PHE A 21 -0.41 -4.82 18.16
N LYS A 22 0.69 -5.01 18.90
CA LYS A 22 0.89 -4.37 20.23
C LYS A 22 1.13 -2.86 20.14
N GLN A 23 1.62 -2.36 19.00
CA GLN A 23 2.02 -0.97 18.79
C GLN A 23 1.12 -0.30 17.73
N ARG A 24 -0.14 -0.03 18.08
CA ARG A 24 -1.16 0.47 17.14
C ARG A 24 -0.77 1.77 16.43
N LYS A 25 -0.11 2.70 17.14
CA LYS A 25 0.45 3.93 16.53
C LYS A 25 1.47 3.63 15.43
N VAL A 26 2.33 2.63 15.66
CA VAL A 26 3.30 2.16 14.66
C VAL A 26 2.58 1.47 13.50
N GLN A 27 1.54 0.67 13.75
CA GLN A 27 0.74 0.09 12.67
C GLN A 27 0.10 1.17 11.78
N LEU A 28 -0.46 2.22 12.37
CA LEU A 28 -1.03 3.34 11.60
C LEU A 28 0.03 4.05 10.76
N LEU A 29 1.23 4.28 11.31
CA LEU A 29 2.34 4.86 10.57
C LEU A 29 2.79 3.95 9.43
N LEU A 30 2.92 2.64 9.67
CA LEU A 30 3.28 1.66 8.64
C LEU A 30 2.25 1.59 7.51
N ILE A 31 0.95 1.64 7.84
CA ILE A 31 -0.12 1.69 6.82
C ILE A 31 -0.01 2.97 5.98
N TRP A 32 0.29 4.12 6.59
CA TRP A 32 0.53 5.37 5.85
C TRP A 32 1.74 5.28 4.93
N VAL A 33 2.84 4.71 5.43
CA VAL A 33 4.06 4.46 4.64
C VAL A 33 3.73 3.55 3.45
N GLU A 34 2.94 2.49 3.67
CA GLU A 34 2.51 1.58 2.61
C GLU A 34 1.69 2.30 1.53
N VAL A 35 0.71 3.13 1.91
CA VAL A 35 -0.08 3.91 0.94
C VAL A 35 0.80 4.81 0.09
N VAL A 36 1.73 5.54 0.72
CA VAL A 36 2.66 6.42 -0.01
C VAL A 36 3.57 5.61 -0.92
N ALA A 37 4.08 4.47 -0.45
CA ALA A 37 4.94 3.59 -1.24
C ALA A 37 4.21 3.01 -2.46
N ILE A 38 2.94 2.61 -2.32
CA ILE A 38 2.09 2.16 -3.45
C ILE A 38 1.92 3.27 -4.49
N ILE A 39 1.66 4.51 -4.06
CA ILE A 39 1.49 5.66 -4.97
C ILE A 39 2.79 5.95 -5.72
N LEU A 40 3.92 6.01 -5.02
CA LEU A 40 5.23 6.22 -5.64
C LEU A 40 5.57 5.10 -6.62
N PHE A 41 5.26 3.85 -6.26
CA PHE A 41 5.45 2.70 -7.13
C PHE A 41 4.56 2.75 -8.37
N ALA A 42 3.32 3.21 -8.25
CA ALA A 42 2.41 3.42 -9.38
C ALA A 42 2.97 4.44 -10.39
N VAL A 43 3.47 5.58 -9.90
CA VAL A 43 4.10 6.61 -10.74
C VAL A 43 5.35 6.05 -11.43
N TRP A 44 6.17 5.31 -10.70
CA TRP A 44 7.39 4.72 -11.26
C TRP A 44 7.10 3.64 -12.31
N LEU A 45 6.11 2.78 -12.07
CA LEU A 45 5.62 1.82 -13.06
C LEU A 45 5.10 2.51 -14.32
N TYR A 46 4.25 3.54 -14.16
CA TYR A 46 3.69 4.28 -15.28
C TYR A 46 4.78 4.97 -16.11
N SER A 47 5.74 5.65 -15.45
CA SER A 47 6.85 6.33 -16.12
C SER A 47 7.76 5.37 -16.88
N SER A 48 8.12 4.25 -16.26
CA SER A 48 8.93 3.21 -16.90
C SER A 48 8.21 2.57 -18.08
N ALA A 49 6.92 2.24 -17.94
CA ALA A 49 6.17 1.67 -19.04
C ALA A 49 6.00 2.68 -20.19
N SER A 50 5.71 3.94 -19.89
CA SER A 50 5.57 5.00 -20.89
C SER A 50 6.86 5.24 -21.67
N THR A 51 8.02 5.23 -21.00
CA THR A 51 9.33 5.37 -21.66
C THR A 51 9.65 4.18 -22.57
N HIS A 52 9.34 2.95 -22.15
CA HIS A 52 9.50 1.78 -23.01
C HIS A 52 8.58 1.81 -24.23
N LEU A 53 7.31 2.18 -24.07
CA LEU A 53 6.36 2.24 -25.18
C LEU A 53 6.69 3.37 -26.16
N ALA A 54 7.24 4.50 -25.67
CA ALA A 54 7.70 5.58 -26.54
C ALA A 54 8.79 5.13 -27.52
N THR A 55 9.64 4.15 -27.16
CA THR A 55 10.68 3.61 -28.07
C THR A 55 10.10 2.86 -29.28
N VAL A 56 8.85 2.41 -29.19
CA VAL A 56 8.12 1.71 -30.26
C VAL A 56 6.95 2.55 -30.83
N ASN A 57 6.94 3.87 -30.59
CA ASN A 57 5.87 4.79 -30.99
C ASN A 57 4.46 4.34 -30.53
N GLN A 58 4.38 3.70 -29.36
CA GLN A 58 3.12 3.28 -28.74
C GLN A 58 2.82 4.15 -27.51
N PHE A 59 1.55 4.20 -27.14
CA PHE A 59 1.09 4.87 -25.91
C PHE A 59 0.53 3.85 -24.92
N LEU A 60 0.59 4.19 -23.64
CA LEU A 60 -0.01 3.36 -22.59
C LEU A 60 -1.54 3.37 -22.75
N GLY A 61 -2.12 2.20 -22.98
CA GLY A 61 -3.55 2.02 -23.18
C GLY A 61 -4.06 0.71 -22.57
N ALA A 62 -5.35 0.44 -22.73
CA ALA A 62 -5.97 -0.74 -22.14
C ALA A 62 -5.46 -2.08 -22.74
N GLY A 63 -4.96 -2.07 -23.98
CA GLY A 63 -4.49 -3.29 -24.67
C GLY A 63 -3.08 -3.74 -24.26
N ASN A 64 -2.33 -2.89 -23.57
CA ASN A 64 -0.93 -3.08 -23.21
C ASN A 64 -0.67 -2.84 -21.71
N ILE A 65 -1.72 -2.55 -20.93
CA ILE A 65 -1.66 -2.49 -19.47
C ILE A 65 -1.87 -3.89 -18.88
N GLY A 66 -0.94 -4.33 -18.05
CA GLY A 66 -1.09 -5.59 -17.33
C GLY A 66 -2.13 -5.50 -16.22
N VAL A 67 -2.78 -6.62 -15.91
CA VAL A 67 -3.78 -6.72 -14.81
C VAL A 67 -3.23 -6.22 -13.48
N GLY A 68 -1.91 -6.36 -13.25
CA GLY A 68 -1.24 -5.88 -12.04
C GLY A 68 -1.36 -4.37 -11.80
N PHE A 69 -1.59 -3.55 -12.83
CA PHE A 69 -1.80 -2.11 -12.63
C PHE A 69 -3.10 -1.82 -11.87
N PHE A 70 -4.14 -2.64 -12.08
CA PHE A 70 -5.41 -2.53 -11.35
C PHE A 70 -5.32 -2.99 -9.89
N LEU A 71 -4.28 -3.75 -9.52
CA LEU A 71 -4.07 -4.13 -8.12
C LEU A 71 -3.65 -2.95 -7.25
N LEU A 72 -2.97 -1.94 -7.81
CA LEU A 72 -2.50 -0.76 -7.06
C LEU A 72 -3.64 0.01 -6.38
N PRO A 73 -4.72 0.43 -7.09
CA PRO A 73 -5.85 1.09 -6.43
C PRO A 73 -6.58 0.15 -5.45
N ILE A 74 -6.68 -1.15 -5.74
CA ILE A 74 -7.29 -2.13 -4.83
C ILE A 74 -6.49 -2.21 -3.51
N SER A 75 -5.15 -2.23 -3.58
CA SER A 75 -4.28 -2.22 -2.41
C SER A 75 -4.47 -0.98 -1.54
N ILE A 76 -4.70 0.19 -2.15
CA ILE A 76 -4.99 1.43 -1.40
C ILE A 76 -6.32 1.32 -0.64
N ILE A 77 -7.36 0.74 -1.25
CA ILE A 77 -8.66 0.48 -0.59
C ILE A 77 -8.45 -0.43 0.61
N PHE A 78 -7.70 -1.51 0.47
CA PHE A 78 -7.39 -2.41 1.59
C PHE A 78 -6.57 -1.73 2.69
N CYS A 79 -5.62 -0.85 2.35
CA CYS A 79 -4.91 -0.04 3.34
C CYS A 79 -5.86 0.89 4.11
N ALA A 80 -6.83 1.52 3.42
CA ALA A 80 -7.83 2.37 4.06
C ALA A 80 -8.71 1.57 5.05
N LEU A 81 -9.14 0.36 4.66
CA LEU A 81 -9.88 -0.55 5.53
C LEU A 81 -9.05 -0.97 6.75
N ALA A 82 -7.78 -1.33 6.55
CA ALA A 82 -6.86 -1.68 7.63
C ALA A 82 -6.68 -0.50 8.61
N MET A 83 -6.52 0.71 8.10
CA MET A 83 -6.40 1.92 8.92
C MET A 83 -7.66 2.15 9.77
N GLY A 84 -8.85 1.96 9.19
CA GLY A 84 -10.12 2.02 9.91
C GLY A 84 -10.20 1.01 11.05
N GLY A 85 -9.80 -0.23 10.78
CA GLY A 85 -9.73 -1.31 11.79
C GLY A 85 -8.81 -0.95 12.95
N VAL A 86 -7.55 -0.58 12.67
CA VAL A 86 -6.55 -0.25 13.70
C VAL A 86 -6.99 0.96 14.56
N ARG A 87 -7.61 1.98 13.95
CA ARG A 87 -8.13 3.15 14.69
C ARG A 87 -9.27 2.79 15.64
N LYS A 88 -10.19 1.91 15.24
CA LYS A 88 -11.28 1.44 16.10
C LYS A 88 -10.73 0.70 17.31
N ASP A 89 -9.76 -0.16 17.05
CA ASP A 89 -9.03 -0.94 18.03
C ASP A 89 -8.26 -0.09 19.06
N GLU A 90 -7.58 0.98 18.61
CA GLU A 90 -6.91 1.93 19.50
C GLU A 90 -7.91 2.68 20.38
N LYS A 91 -9.06 3.09 19.82
CA LYS A 91 -10.13 3.75 20.57
C LYS A 91 -10.70 2.85 21.67
N LEU A 92 -10.91 1.56 21.40
CA LEU A 92 -11.44 0.58 22.35
C LEU A 92 -10.53 0.41 23.57
N ILE A 93 -9.23 0.24 23.37
CA ILE A 93 -8.27 0.13 24.48
C ILE A 93 -8.22 1.43 25.27
N ARG A 94 -8.14 2.58 24.57
CA ARG A 94 -8.12 3.88 25.24
C ARG A 94 -9.40 4.15 26.04
N SER A 95 -10.55 3.61 25.63
CA SER A 95 -11.78 3.69 26.44
C SER A 95 -11.76 2.76 27.65
N ALA A 96 -11.18 1.57 27.53
CA ALA A 96 -11.04 0.64 28.65
C ALA A 96 -10.06 1.18 29.70
N ASP A 97 -8.95 1.79 29.29
CA ASP A 97 -7.99 2.42 30.21
C ASP A 97 -8.64 3.55 31.03
N ARG A 98 -9.55 4.32 30.43
CA ARG A 98 -10.31 5.38 31.14
C ARG A 98 -11.30 4.85 32.18
N LEU A 99 -11.81 3.63 32.01
CA LEU A 99 -12.71 2.98 32.98
C LEU A 99 -11.95 2.33 34.12
N ARG A 100 -10.64 2.10 33.93
CA ARG A 100 -9.77 1.47 34.92
C ARG A 100 -9.05 2.47 35.83
N ALA A 101 -9.02 3.74 35.42
CA ALA A 101 -8.54 4.87 36.22
C ALA A 101 -9.66 5.42 37.11
#